data_AF-A0A7W9YAG3-F1
#
_entry.id   AF-A0A7W9YAG3-F1
#
_cell.length_a   1.000
_cell.length_b   1.000
_cell.length_c   1.000
_cell.angle_alpha   90.00
_cell.angle_beta   90.00
_cell.angle_gamma   90.00
#
_symmetry.space_group_name_H-M   'P 1'
#
loop_
_entity.id
_entity.type
_entity.pdbx_description
1 polymer ?
#
loop_
_entity_poly.entity_id
_entity_poly.type
_entity_poly.pdbx_seq_one_letter_code
_entity_poly.pdbx_strand_id
1 'polypeptide(L)' 'MTNDISSRHFQRKISKFCELRIAPIVSRRVLENIRPFLLSLTIYRKSPPLLNGHIDWTAISQACGIEADLTPQN' A
#
# COMPACT_ATOMS: atom_id res chain seq x y z
N MET A 1 -10.67 17.39 -17.79
CA MET A 1 -10.86 15.96 -18.13
C MET A 1 -9.59 15.12 -18.06
N THR A 2 -8.41 15.67 -18.39
CA THR A 2 -7.11 14.96 -18.42
C THR A 2 -6.64 14.42 -17.06
N ASN A 3 -6.83 15.17 -15.97
CA ASN A 3 -6.36 14.80 -14.62
C ASN A 3 -7.01 13.50 -14.09
N ASP A 4 -8.29 13.28 -14.43
CA ASP A 4 -9.07 12.10 -14.00
C ASP A 4 -8.63 10.81 -14.72
N ILE A 5 -8.21 10.92 -15.99
CA ILE A 5 -7.63 9.80 -16.76
C ILE A 5 -6.26 9.41 -16.21
N SER A 6 -5.39 10.39 -15.92
CA SER A 6 -4.07 10.15 -15.33
C SER A 6 -4.18 9.50 -13.94
N SER A 7 -5.15 9.94 -13.12
CA SER A 7 -5.43 9.35 -11.80
C SER A 7 -5.85 7.88 -11.91
N ARG A 8 -6.81 7.56 -12.78
CA ARG A 8 -7.23 6.17 -13.01
C ARG A 8 -6.12 5.29 -13.57
N HIS A 9 -5.29 5.83 -14.47
CA HIS A 9 -4.16 5.09 -15.01
C HIS A 9 -3.11 4.78 -13.93
N PHE A 10 -2.83 5.73 -13.04
CA PHE A 10 -1.92 5.52 -11.92
C PHE A 10 -2.47 4.52 -10.90
N GLN A 11 -3.76 4.57 -10.58
CA GLN A 11 -4.43 3.56 -9.74
C GLN A 11 -4.30 2.15 -10.32
N ARG A 12 -4.47 1.98 -11.65
CA ARG A 12 -4.25 0.69 -12.33
C ARG A 12 -2.81 0.20 -12.20
N LYS A 13 -1.82 1.10 -12.31
CA LYS A 13 -0.41 0.76 -12.09
C LYS A 13 -0.15 0.27 -10.67
N ILE A 14 -0.72 0.94 -9.66
CA ILE A 14 -0.63 0.51 -8.25
C ILE A 14 -1.24 -0.89 -8.09
N SER A 15 -2.47 -1.10 -8.57
CA SER A 15 -3.12 -2.41 -8.48
C SER A 15 -2.31 -3.52 -9.14
N LYS A 16 -1.76 -3.25 -10.34
CA LYS A 16 -0.94 -4.22 -11.07
C LYS A 16 0.39 -4.51 -10.36
N PHE A 17 1.01 -3.50 -9.78
CA PHE A 17 2.21 -3.66 -8.96
C PHE A 17 1.93 -4.56 -7.75
N CYS A 18 0.85 -4.31 -7.01
CA CYS A 18 0.45 -5.16 -5.88
C CYS A 18 0.26 -6.62 -6.31
N GLU A 19 -0.38 -6.85 -7.45
CA GLU A 19 -0.58 -8.19 -8.03
C GLU A 19 0.73 -8.91 -8.36
N LEU A 20 1.66 -8.23 -9.03
CA LEU A 20 2.85 -8.87 -9.59
C LEU A 20 4.02 -8.95 -8.60
N ARG A 21 4.09 -8.04 -7.63
CA ARG A 21 5.29 -7.86 -6.79
C ARG A 21 5.03 -8.06 -5.32
N ILE A 22 3.82 -7.77 -4.84
CA ILE A 22 3.48 -7.86 -3.42
C ILE A 22 2.78 -9.17 -3.11
N ALA A 23 1.77 -9.55 -3.92
CA ALA A 23 1.03 -10.79 -3.74
C ALA A 23 1.89 -12.06 -3.54
N PRO A 24 3.06 -12.22 -4.20
CA PRO A 24 3.90 -13.41 -4.00
C PRO A 24 4.62 -13.47 -2.65
N ILE A 25 4.72 -12.37 -1.91
CA ILE A 25 5.57 -12.24 -0.71
C ILE A 25 4.78 -11.90 0.56
N VAL A 26 3.46 -11.77 0.48
CA VAL A 26 2.59 -11.50 1.64
C VAL A 26 1.36 -12.40 1.60
N SER A 27 0.72 -12.63 2.74
CA SER A 27 -0.58 -13.29 2.77
C SER A 27 -1.64 -12.48 2.02
N ARG A 28 -2.68 -13.18 1.56
CA ARG A 28 -3.84 -12.54 0.91
C ARG A 28 -4.45 -11.43 1.78
N ARG A 29 -4.55 -11.65 3.09
CA ARG A 29 -5.07 -10.66 4.05
C ARG A 29 -4.25 -9.37 4.02
N VAL A 30 -2.92 -9.49 4.06
CA VAL A 30 -2.02 -8.33 4.01
C VAL A 30 -2.12 -7.63 2.65
N LEU A 31 -2.21 -8.37 1.55
CA LEU A 31 -2.42 -7.80 0.21
C LEU A 31 -3.73 -6.99 0.12
N GLU A 32 -4.81 -7.51 0.72
CA GLU A 32 -6.12 -6.87 0.80
C GLU A 32 -6.08 -5.58 1.62
N ASN A 33 -5.06 -5.36 2.46
CA ASN A 33 -4.84 -4.10 3.17
C ASN A 33 -3.87 -3.15 2.44
N ILE A 34 -2.76 -3.65 1.91
CA ILE A 34 -1.72 -2.84 1.22
C ILE A 34 -2.30 -2.12 0.00
N ARG A 35 -3.06 -2.84 -0.84
CA ARG A 35 -3.61 -2.28 -2.08
C ARG A 35 -4.53 -1.08 -1.81
N PRO A 36 -5.59 -1.17 -0.98
CA PRO A 36 -6.43 -0.01 -0.70
C PRO A 36 -5.67 1.10 0.05
N PHE A 37 -4.69 0.76 0.89
CA PHE A 37 -3.84 1.77 1.53
C PHE A 37 -3.13 2.66 0.49
N LEU A 38 -2.39 2.06 -0.45
CA LEU A 38 -1.66 2.81 -1.51
C LEU A 38 -2.60 3.59 -2.44
N LEU A 39 -3.75 3.00 -2.79
CA LEU A 39 -4.77 3.67 -3.59
C LEU A 39 -5.34 4.89 -2.85
N SER A 40 -5.58 4.79 -1.55
CA SER A 40 -6.11 5.88 -0.74
C SER A 40 -5.18 7.10 -0.70
N LEU A 41 -3.85 6.89 -0.62
CA LEU A 41 -2.86 7.97 -0.67
C LEU A 41 -2.98 8.76 -1.98
N THR A 42 -3.19 8.04 -3.09
CA THR A 42 -3.36 8.63 -4.41
C THR A 42 -4.70 9.36 -4.56
N ILE A 43 -5.81 8.67 -4.25
CA ILE A 43 -7.17 9.18 -4.44
C ILE A 43 -7.41 10.43 -3.60
N TYR A 44 -6.98 10.39 -2.34
CA TYR A 44 -7.16 11.50 -1.40
C TYR A 44 -5.99 12.47 -1.37
N ARG A 45 -4.98 12.29 -2.25
CA ARG A 45 -3.75 13.10 -2.30
C ARG A 45 -3.12 13.29 -0.91
N LYS A 46 -3.07 12.21 -0.13
CA LYS A 46 -2.47 12.19 1.20
C LYS A 46 -1.01 11.78 1.11
N SER A 47 -0.17 12.40 1.92
CA SER A 47 1.16 11.88 2.19
C SER A 47 1.05 10.56 2.96
N PRO A 48 2.01 9.62 2.77
CA PRO A 48 2.13 8.49 3.68
C PRO A 48 2.39 8.98 5.12
N PRO A 49 2.19 8.13 6.14
CA PRO A 49 2.68 8.41 7.49
C PRO A 49 4.15 8.85 7.47
N LEU A 50 4.45 9.94 8.16
CA LEU A 50 5.79 10.49 8.25
C LEU A 50 6.24 10.57 9.70
N LEU A 51 7.50 10.21 9.95
CA LEU A 51 8.19 10.36 11.22
C LEU A 51 9.45 11.18 10.97
N ASN A 52 9.55 12.36 11.58
CA ASN A 52 10.65 13.31 11.39
C ASN A 52 10.92 13.65 9.91
N GLY A 53 9.85 13.75 9.10
CA GLY A 53 9.95 14.04 7.66
C GLY A 53 10.34 12.84 6.78
N HIS A 54 10.64 11.69 7.37
CA HIS A 54 10.89 10.43 6.65
C HIS A 54 9.64 9.57 6.65
N ILE A 55 9.53 8.64 5.68
CA ILE A 55 8.43 7.68 5.65
C ILE A 55 8.49 6.82 6.92
N ASP A 56 7.39 6.84 7.67
CA ASP A 56 7.23 5.98 8.84
C ASP A 56 6.79 4.58 8.39
N TRP A 57 7.77 3.72 8.12
CA TRP A 57 7.52 2.34 7.71
C TRP A 57 6.84 1.51 8.80
N THR A 58 7.03 1.86 10.08
CA THR A 58 6.37 1.18 11.19
C THR A 58 4.87 1.48 11.18
N ALA A 59 4.49 2.75 11.07
CA ALA A 59 3.08 3.13 10.96
C ALA A 59 2.41 2.53 9.71
N ILE A 60 3.12 2.44 8.58
CA ILE A 60 2.62 1.78 7.36
C ILE A 60 2.44 0.27 7.59
N SER A 61 3.41 -0.39 8.24
CA SER A 61 3.35 -1.81 8.57
C SER A 61 2.11 -2.14 9.41
N GLN A 62 1.87 -1.34 10.45
CA GLN A 62 0.69 -1.44 11.32
C GLN A 62 -0.61 -1.19 10.56
N ALA A 63 -0.69 -0.11 9.78
CA ALA A 63 -1.88 0.22 8.98
C ALA A 63 -2.22 -0.88 7.95
N CYS A 64 -1.21 -1.58 7.43
CA CYS A 64 -1.38 -2.68 6.50
C CYS A 64 -1.54 -4.05 7.19
N GLY A 65 -1.37 -4.13 8.51
CA GLY A 65 -1.41 -5.38 9.27
C GLY A 65 -0.28 -6.35 8.93
N ILE A 66 0.87 -5.85 8.48
CA ILE A 66 2.04 -6.67 8.07
C ILE A 66 2.68 -7.34 9.29
N GLU A 67 2.66 -6.68 10.46
CA GLU A 67 3.26 -7.22 11.69
C GLU A 67 2.67 -8.57 12.11
N ALA A 68 1.41 -8.84 11.77
CA ALA A 68 0.74 -10.10 12.07
C ALA A 68 1.21 -11.28 11.19
N ASP A 69 1.93 -11.03 10.10
CA ASP A 69 2.43 -12.04 9.14
C ASP A 69 3.92 -12.36 9.37
N LEU A 70 4.62 -11.58 10.22
CA LEU A 70 6.06 -11.70 10.50
C LEU A 70 6.37 -12.45 11.80
N THR A 71 5.39 -13.07 12.45
CA THR A 71 5.71 -13.97 13.58
C THR A 71 6.54 -15.14 13.04
N PRO A 72 7.78 -15.35 13.52
CA PRO A 72 8.52 -16.55 13.19
C PRO A 72 7.67 -17.74 13.66
N GLN A 73 7.35 -18.66 12.76
CA GLN A 73 6.90 -19.98 13.18
C GLN A 73 8.10 -20.62 13.88
N ASN A 74 8.12 -20.55 15.21
CA ASN A 74 8.94 -21.42 16.05
C ASN A 74 8.42 -22.85 15.95
#